data_AF-A0A9X0DV39-F1
#
_entry.id   AF-A0A9X0DV39-F1
#
_cell.length_a   1.000
_cell.length_b   1.000
_cell.length_c   1.000
_cell.angle_alpha   90.00
_cell.angle_beta   90.00
_cell.angle_gamma   90.00
#
_symmetry.space_group_name_H-M   'P 1'
#
loop_
_entity.id
_entity.type
_entity.pdbx_description
1 polymer ?
#
loop_
_entity_poly.entity_id
_entity_poly.type
_entity_poly.pdbx_seq_one_letter_code
_entity_poly.pdbx_strand_id
1 'polypeptide(L)'
;MKRRYAVLTAALLATASFSTLAAQPVSATQAQNLQSAGTVSISGVRGTLDDATRHLSQKAQEEGASGYRVIGVQTPGDSSLWSGTAEIYR
;
A
#
# COMPACT_ATOMS: atom_id res chain seq x y z
N MET A 1 5.20 12.14 -55.37
CA MET A 1 4.87 12.76 -54.07
C MET A 1 4.19 11.73 -53.16
N LYS A 2 4.32 11.96 -51.85
CA LYS A 2 4.07 11.07 -50.71
C LYS A 2 2.61 10.62 -50.57
N ARG A 3 2.37 9.35 -50.19
CA ARG A 3 1.17 8.95 -49.43
C ARG A 3 1.57 8.02 -48.29
N ARG A 4 1.75 8.63 -47.12
CA ARG A 4 1.94 7.97 -45.84
C ARG A 4 0.55 7.86 -45.23
N TYR A 5 -0.01 6.66 -45.14
CA TYR A 5 -1.15 6.36 -44.27
C TYR A 5 -0.66 5.39 -43.21
N ALA A 6 0.22 5.91 -42.36
CA ALA A 6 0.38 5.39 -41.03
C ALA A 6 -0.69 6.07 -40.14
N VAL A 7 -0.93 5.48 -38.97
CA VAL A 7 -1.79 5.99 -37.88
C VAL A 7 -3.29 5.73 -38.18
N LEU A 8 -4.01 4.90 -37.43
CA LEU A 8 -4.20 4.99 -35.98
C LEU A 8 -4.51 3.60 -35.39
N THR A 9 -3.53 3.02 -34.71
CA THR A 9 -3.76 1.99 -33.69
C THR A 9 -4.61 2.61 -32.59
N ALA A 10 -5.87 2.18 -32.49
CA ALA A 10 -6.80 2.57 -31.43
C ALA A 10 -6.21 2.13 -30.08
N ALA A 11 -5.58 3.07 -29.38
CA ALA A 11 -5.14 2.89 -28.02
C ALA A 11 -6.39 2.76 -27.14
N LEU A 12 -6.77 1.52 -26.84
CA LEU A 12 -7.64 1.21 -25.70
C LEU A 12 -6.86 1.59 -24.44
N LEU A 13 -6.91 2.86 -24.05
CA LEU A 13 -6.59 3.28 -22.70
C LEU A 13 -7.68 2.69 -21.80
N ALA A 14 -7.49 1.46 -21.38
CA ALA A 14 -8.24 0.88 -20.28
C ALA A 14 -7.89 1.69 -19.03
N THR A 15 -8.68 2.72 -18.74
CA THR A 15 -8.65 3.43 -17.47
C THR A 15 -9.16 2.45 -16.43
N ALA A 16 -8.26 1.65 -15.85
CA ALA A 16 -8.59 0.82 -14.71
C ALA A 16 -9.18 1.75 -13.63
N SER A 17 -10.48 1.62 -13.43
CA SER A 17 -11.19 2.39 -12.41
C SER A 17 -10.84 1.75 -11.09
N PHE A 18 -9.91 2.36 -10.37
CA PHE A 18 -9.57 1.96 -9.01
C PHE A 18 -10.74 2.39 -8.11
N SER A 19 -11.70 1.49 -7.90
CA SER A 19 -12.65 1.64 -6.80
C SER A 19 -11.84 1.73 -5.51
N THR A 20 -12.04 2.80 -4.75
CA THR A 20 -11.38 3.04 -3.46
C THR A 20 -11.78 1.94 -2.48
N LEU A 21 -10.96 0.89 -2.42
CA LEU A 21 -11.08 -0.18 -1.44
C LEU A 21 -10.27 0.24 -0.21
N ALA A 22 -10.84 0.08 0.98
CA ALA A 22 -10.08 0.25 2.21
C ALA A 22 -8.91 -0.75 2.20
N ALA A 23 -7.70 -0.30 2.55
CA ALA A 23 -6.53 -1.16 2.57
C ALA A 23 -6.77 -2.39 3.45
N GLN A 24 -6.77 -3.56 2.83
CA GLN A 24 -6.95 -4.84 3.52
C GLN A 24 -5.60 -5.46 3.85
N PRO A 25 -5.50 -6.25 4.94
CA PRO A 25 -4.30 -7.03 5.20
C PRO A 25 -4.13 -8.08 4.09
N VAL A 26 -3.02 -8.00 3.37
CA VAL A 26 -2.72 -8.93 2.26
C VAL A 26 -1.63 -9.94 2.67
N SER A 27 -1.82 -11.19 2.25
CA SER A 27 -0.81 -12.23 2.44
C SER A 27 0.35 -12.07 1.46
N ALA A 28 1.49 -12.69 1.75
CA ALA A 28 2.66 -12.65 0.86
C ALA A 28 2.37 -13.21 -0.55
N THR A 29 1.43 -14.14 -0.70
CA THR A 29 1.04 -14.69 -2.00
C THR A 29 0.12 -13.75 -2.79
N GLN A 30 -0.75 -13.01 -2.11
CA GLN A 30 -1.58 -11.98 -2.74
C GLN A 30 -0.71 -10.78 -3.14
N ALA A 31 0.23 -10.38 -2.28
CA ALA A 31 1.19 -9.32 -2.54
C ALA A 31 2.05 -9.55 -3.80
N GLN A 32 2.29 -10.81 -4.22
CA GLN A 32 3.03 -11.10 -5.46
C GLN A 32 2.32 -10.64 -6.74
N ASN A 33 1.00 -10.56 -6.69
CA ASN A 33 0.18 -10.11 -7.81
C ASN A 33 -0.18 -8.61 -7.71
N LEU A 34 0.26 -7.96 -6.63
CA LEU A 34 0.03 -6.54 -6.39
C LEU A 34 1.33 -5.76 -6.57
N GLN A 35 1.22 -4.50 -6.99
CA GLN A 35 2.40 -3.68 -7.14
C GLN A 35 2.75 -3.05 -5.80
N SER A 36 3.96 -3.34 -5.28
CA SER A 36 4.46 -2.67 -4.08
C SER A 36 4.54 -1.18 -4.33
N ALA A 37 3.88 -0.42 -3.47
CA ALA A 37 3.73 1.02 -3.58
C ALA A 37 4.64 1.79 -2.62
N GLY A 38 5.50 1.07 -1.90
CA GLY A 38 6.37 1.61 -0.87
C GLY A 38 6.03 1.08 0.52
N THR A 39 6.54 1.78 1.53
CA THR A 39 6.36 1.43 2.93
C THR A 39 5.87 2.62 3.72
N VAL A 40 5.00 2.36 4.69
CA VAL A 40 4.53 3.33 5.68
C VAL A 40 5.07 2.95 7.04
N SER A 41 5.50 3.93 7.81
CA SER A 41 6.00 3.74 9.17
C SER A 41 5.21 4.57 10.17
N ILE A 42 5.06 4.02 11.37
CA ILE A 42 4.51 4.68 12.55
C ILE A 42 5.57 4.68 13.65
N SER A 43 5.49 5.68 14.51
CA SER A 43 6.28 5.77 15.73
C SER A 43 5.49 6.53 16.76
N GLY A 44 5.76 6.27 18.03
CA GLY A 44 5.10 7.04 19.09
C GLY A 44 3.69 6.56 19.45
N VAL A 45 3.29 5.35 19.05
CA VAL A 45 1.94 4.84 19.33
C VAL A 45 1.85 4.31 20.77
N ARG A 46 0.94 4.88 21.57
CA ARG A 46 0.61 4.35 22.91
C ARG A 46 -0.42 3.23 22.79
N GLY A 47 -0.31 2.23 23.66
CA GLY A 47 -1.29 1.16 23.77
C GLY A 47 -0.69 -0.21 23.47
N THR A 48 -1.36 -0.96 22.61
CA THR A 48 -1.07 -2.36 22.29
C THR A 48 -0.53 -2.53 20.87
N LEU A 49 -0.05 -3.73 20.54
CA LEU A 49 0.30 -4.13 19.18
C LEU A 49 -0.87 -3.91 18.19
N ASP A 50 -2.10 -4.11 18.65
CA ASP A 50 -3.29 -3.94 17.83
C ASP A 50 -3.50 -2.46 17.47
N ASP A 51 -3.26 -1.55 18.43
CA ASP A 51 -3.28 -0.11 18.18
C ASP A 51 -2.23 0.28 17.15
N ALA A 52 -0.98 -0.20 17.31
CA ALA A 52 0.08 0.02 16.34
C ALA A 52 -0.29 -0.46 14.93
N THR A 53 -0.88 -1.65 14.83
CA THR A 53 -1.31 -2.23 13.55
C THR A 53 -2.46 -1.43 12.92
N ARG A 54 -3.37 -0.91 13.73
CA ARG A 54 -4.48 -0.05 13.29
C ARG A 54 -3.99 1.29 12.77
N HIS A 55 -2.99 1.88 13.42
CA HIS A 55 -2.36 3.10 12.92
C HIS A 55 -1.64 2.86 11.59
N LEU A 56 -0.98 1.71 11.42
CA LEU A 56 -0.37 1.33 10.14
C LEU A 56 -1.42 1.17 9.03
N SER A 57 -2.57 0.54 9.33
CA SER A 57 -3.63 0.35 8.33
C SER A 57 -4.28 1.67 7.92
N GLN A 58 -4.52 2.57 8.88
CA GLN A 58 -5.01 3.93 8.62
C GLN A 58 -4.05 4.69 7.71
N LYS A 59 -2.76 4.68 8.04
CA LYS A 59 -1.74 5.36 7.22
C LYS A 59 -1.64 4.76 5.81
N ALA A 60 -1.77 3.44 5.67
CA ALA A 60 -1.83 2.80 4.37
C ALA A 60 -3.06 3.25 3.55
N GLN A 61 -4.22 3.41 4.20
CA GLN A 61 -5.44 3.93 3.56
C GLN A 61 -5.29 5.38 3.12
N GLU A 62 -4.70 6.23 3.99
CA GLU A 62 -4.42 7.65 3.68
C GLU A 62 -3.49 7.78 2.48
N GLU A 63 -2.48 6.91 2.38
CA GLU A 63 -1.60 6.84 1.21
C GLU A 63 -2.30 6.32 -0.05
N GLY A 64 -3.54 5.83 0.05
CA GLY A 64 -4.34 5.29 -1.06
C GLY A 64 -3.97 3.86 -1.45
N ALA A 65 -3.46 3.07 -0.50
CA ALA A 65 -3.13 1.67 -0.74
C ALA A 65 -4.40 0.82 -0.86
N SER A 66 -4.40 -0.14 -1.79
CA SER A 66 -5.46 -1.17 -1.90
C SER A 66 -5.24 -2.31 -0.90
N GLY A 67 -4.00 -2.52 -0.47
CA GLY A 67 -3.63 -3.50 0.55
C GLY A 67 -2.39 -3.09 1.34
N TYR A 68 -2.20 -3.70 2.50
CA TYR A 68 -1.02 -3.50 3.34
C TYR A 68 -0.54 -4.80 3.99
N ARG A 69 0.74 -4.88 4.29
CA ARG A 69 1.37 -5.99 5.00
C ARG A 69 2.35 -5.46 6.03
N VAL A 70 2.09 -5.78 7.29
CA VAL A 70 3.01 -5.42 8.38
C VAL A 70 4.30 -6.23 8.23
N ILE A 71 5.43 -5.53 8.08
CA ILE A 71 6.75 -6.16 7.91
C ILE A 71 7.62 -6.07 9.18
N GLY A 72 7.25 -5.19 10.12
CA GLY A 72 7.87 -5.15 11.43
C GLY A 72 7.08 -4.28 12.39
N VAL A 73 6.89 -4.75 13.62
CA VAL A 73 6.40 -3.93 14.74
C VAL A 73 7.27 -4.22 15.93
N GLN A 74 7.71 -3.16 16.60
CA GLN A 74 8.64 -3.24 17.70
C GLN A 74 8.34 -2.17 18.74
N THR A 75 8.67 -2.52 19.97
CA THR A 75 8.68 -1.62 21.11
C THR A 75 10.13 -1.44 21.49
N PRO A 76 10.63 -0.20 21.68
CA PRO A 76 11.95 0.00 22.27
C PRO A 76 12.06 -0.74 23.62
N GLY A 77 13.26 -1.20 23.97
CA GLY A 77 13.51 -2.11 25.11
C GLY A 77 13.15 -1.54 26.49
N ASP A 78 12.86 -0.25 26.56
CA ASP A 78 12.29 0.46 27.71
C ASP A 78 10.76 0.31 27.82
N SER A 79 10.14 -0.50 26.96
CA SER A 79 8.68 -0.63 26.81
C SER A 79 7.98 0.68 26.42
N SER A 80 8.72 1.65 25.85
CA SER A 80 8.16 2.90 25.36
C SER A 80 7.35 2.70 24.08
N LEU A 81 6.68 3.77 23.65
CA LEU A 81 5.79 3.86 22.49
C LEU A 81 6.10 2.89 21.32
N TRP A 82 5.06 2.21 20.82
CA TRP A 82 5.15 1.31 19.68
C TRP A 82 5.60 2.02 18.41
N SER A 83 6.44 1.31 17.65
CA SER A 83 6.89 1.71 16.32
C SER A 83 6.74 0.53 15.38
N GLY A 84 6.50 0.80 14.10
CA GLY A 84 6.30 -0.27 13.14
C GLY A 84 6.32 0.22 11.71
N THR A 85 6.49 -0.72 10.80
CA THR A 85 6.56 -0.50 9.36
C THR A 85 5.67 -1.52 8.67
N ALA A 86 4.87 -1.04 7.73
CA ALA A 86 4.09 -1.85 6.82
C ALA A 86 4.47 -1.54 5.38
N GLU A 87 4.51 -2.56 4.56
CA GLU A 87 4.56 -2.43 3.10
C GLU A 87 3.14 -2.21 2.58
N ILE A 88 2.98 -1.31 1.61
CA ILE A 88 1.69 -0.97 1.02
C ILE A 88 1.66 -1.34 -0.46
N TYR A 89 0.48 -1.67 -0.97
CA TYR A 89 0.29 -2.16 -2.33
C TYR A 89 -0.81 -1.38 -3.05
N ARG A 90 -0.71 -1.31 -4.39
CA ARG A 90 -1.76 -0.79 -5.29
C ARG A 90 -2.34 -1.93 -6.11
#